data_AF-A0A349V3I0-F1
#
_entry.id   AF-A0A349V3I0-F1
#
_cell.length_a   1.000
_cell.length_b   1.000
_cell.length_c   1.000
_cell.angle_alpha   90.00
_cell.angle_beta   90.00
_cell.angle_gamma   90.00
#
_symmetry.space_group_name_H-M   'P 1'
#
loop_
_entity.id
_entity.type
_entity.pdbx_description
1 polymer ?
#
loop_
_entity_poly.entity_id
_entity_poly.type
_entity_poly.pdbx_seq_one_letter_code
_entity_poly.pdbx_strand_id
1 'polypeptide(L)'
;MLKEFSQLLGPLRLVLALVLGILAAMAPFALAPTSYEGWAFATTVIVPALVPIFFFVTLLDVLMSAVFMSSSSGQRRAKHRTVLITQSVLVGLLTIAWLPLFWQVLNPG
;
A
#
# COMPACT_ATOMS: atom_id res chain seq x y z
N MET A 1 21.71 -2.79 -6.94
CA MET A 1 20.32 -2.26 -6.99
C MET A 1 19.33 -2.96 -6.06
N LEU A 2 18.73 -4.13 -6.34
CA LEU A 2 17.70 -4.71 -5.45
C LEU A 2 18.20 -5.07 -4.03
N LYS A 3 19.43 -5.60 -3.91
CA LYS A 3 20.04 -5.93 -2.60
C LYS A 3 20.28 -4.68 -1.74
N GLU A 4 20.75 -3.59 -2.33
CA GLU A 4 20.95 -2.31 -1.62
C GLU A 4 19.62 -1.70 -1.18
N PHE A 5 18.59 -1.81 -2.02
CA PHE A 5 17.23 -1.35 -1.69
C PHE A 5 16.63 -2.12 -0.50
N SER A 6 16.87 -3.44 -0.44
CA SER A 6 16.43 -4.29 0.68
C SER A 6 17.12 -3.95 2.02
N GLN A 7 18.39 -3.53 1.98
CA GLN A 7 19.13 -3.08 3.17
C GLN A 7 18.76 -1.64 3.58
N LEU A 8 18.26 -0.84 2.64
CA LEU A 8 17.77 0.51 2.88
C LEU A 8 16.37 0.54 3.51
N LEU A 9 15.42 -0.26 3.00
CA LEU A 9 14.05 -0.30 3.54
C LEU A 9 13.92 -1.20 4.77
N GLY A 10 14.72 -2.26 4.85
CA GLY A 10 14.51 -3.33 5.81
C GLY A 10 13.47 -4.34 5.29
N PRO A 11 13.59 -5.62 5.70
CA PRO A 11 12.82 -6.73 5.11
C PRO A 11 11.30 -6.53 5.25
N LEU A 12 10.84 -6.02 6.39
CA LEU A 12 9.41 -5.79 6.64
C LEU A 12 8.79 -4.79 5.66
N ARG A 13 9.50 -3.69 5.35
CA ARG A 13 8.99 -2.66 4.44
C ARG A 13 8.98 -3.10 3.00
N LEU A 14 9.92 -3.97 2.62
CA LEU A 14 9.93 -4.59 1.29
C LEU A 14 8.74 -5.53 1.12
N VAL A 15 8.42 -6.34 2.14
CA VAL A 15 7.21 -7.18 2.15
C VAL A 15 5.96 -6.30 2.06
N LEU A 16 5.89 -5.21 2.83
CA LEU A 16 4.76 -4.29 2.76
C LEU A 16 4.60 -3.71 1.36
N ALA A 17 5.67 -3.23 0.74
CA ALA A 17 5.65 -2.69 -0.62
C ALA A 17 5.20 -3.74 -1.65
N LEU A 18 5.64 -4.99 -1.50
CA LEU A 18 5.24 -6.10 -2.36
C LEU A 18 3.74 -6.38 -2.22
N VAL A 19 3.23 -6.46 -0.99
CA VAL A 19 1.80 -6.66 -0.72
C VAL A 19 0.97 -5.52 -1.30
N LEU A 20 1.37 -4.26 -1.09
CA LEU A 20 0.70 -3.11 -1.68
C LEU A 20 0.69 -3.16 -3.22
N GLY A 21 1.80 -3.59 -3.83
CA GLY A 21 1.88 -3.79 -5.27
C GLY A 21 0.91 -4.85 -5.77
N ILE A 22 0.80 -5.99 -5.07
CA ILE A 22 -0.17 -7.05 -5.40
C ILE A 22 -1.60 -6.52 -5.26
N LEU A 23 -1.92 -5.86 -4.14
CA LEU A 23 -3.26 -5.30 -3.90
C LEU A 23 -3.63 -4.25 -4.95
N ALA A 24 -2.70 -3.39 -5.36
CA ALA A 24 -2.93 -2.42 -6.42
C ALA A 24 -3.18 -3.10 -7.79
N ALA A 25 -2.40 -4.14 -8.12
CA ALA A 25 -2.59 -4.90 -9.36
C ALA A 25 -3.91 -5.68 -9.40
N MET A 26 -4.47 -6.02 -8.23
CA MET A 26 -5.74 -6.73 -8.12
C MET A 26 -6.98 -5.82 -8.25
N ALA A 27 -6.80 -4.50 -8.22
CA ALA A 27 -7.92 -3.54 -8.25
C ALA A 27 -8.91 -3.73 -9.41
N PRO A 28 -8.48 -4.01 -10.66
CA PRO A 28 -9.43 -4.20 -11.77
C PRO A 28 -10.37 -5.40 -11.57
N PHE A 29 -9.92 -6.45 -10.88
CA PHE A 29 -10.72 -7.65 -10.65
C PHE A 29 -11.81 -7.45 -9.59
N ALA A 30 -11.67 -6.43 -8.74
CA ALA A 30 -12.66 -6.08 -7.73
C ALA A 30 -13.91 -5.41 -8.31
N LEU A 31 -13.85 -4.92 -9.56
CA LEU A 31 -14.98 -4.28 -10.26
C LEU A 31 -15.96 -5.29 -10.86
N ALA A 32 -15.62 -6.59 -10.83
CA ALA A 32 -16.52 -7.65 -11.27
C ALA A 32 -17.73 -7.78 -10.30
N PRO A 33 -18.88 -8.30 -10.77
CA PRO A 33 -20.01 -8.59 -9.90
C PRO A 33 -19.60 -9.45 -8.71
N THR A 34 -20.08 -9.09 -7.53
CA THR A 34 -19.77 -9.81 -6.29
C THR A 34 -20.22 -11.27 -6.40
N SER A 35 -19.29 -12.17 -6.14
CA SER A 35 -19.53 -13.62 -6.12
C SER A 35 -19.04 -14.20 -4.80
N TYR A 36 -19.84 -15.10 -4.22
CA TYR A 36 -19.52 -15.80 -2.98
C TYR A 36 -18.97 -17.21 -3.23
N GLU A 37 -18.62 -17.51 -4.48
CA GLU A 37 -18.17 -18.84 -4.88
C GLU A 37 -16.77 -18.81 -5.50
N GLY A 38 -15.97 -19.82 -5.16
CA GLY A 38 -14.67 -20.08 -5.77
C GLY A 38 -13.66 -18.93 -5.65
N TRP A 39 -12.80 -18.80 -6.67
CA TRP A 39 -11.75 -17.77 -6.70
C TRP A 39 -12.29 -16.34 -6.82
N ALA A 40 -13.51 -16.16 -7.31
CA ALA A 40 -14.14 -14.85 -7.46
C ALA A 40 -14.44 -14.19 -6.09
N PHE A 41 -14.73 -14.98 -5.05
CA PHE A 41 -14.89 -14.48 -3.69
C PHE A 41 -13.63 -13.80 -3.16
N ALA A 42 -12.47 -14.37 -3.45
CA ALA A 42 -11.19 -13.79 -3.02
C ALA A 42 -10.96 -12.42 -3.66
N THR A 43 -11.18 -12.28 -4.98
CA THR A 43 -10.90 -11.03 -5.71
C THR A 43 -11.97 -9.96 -5.53
N THR A 44 -13.23 -10.34 -5.29
CA THR A 44 -14.37 -9.39 -5.20
C THR A 44 -14.76 -9.02 -3.77
N VAL A 45 -14.34 -9.79 -2.76
CA VAL A 45 -14.72 -9.54 -1.35
C VAL A 45 -13.49 -9.43 -0.46
N ILE A 46 -12.61 -10.43 -0.45
CA ILE A 46 -11.47 -10.47 0.48
C ILE A 46 -10.45 -9.38 0.16
N VAL A 47 -9.95 -9.34 -1.08
CA VAL A 47 -8.93 -8.37 -1.50
C VAL A 47 -9.39 -6.92 -1.27
N PRO A 48 -10.61 -6.50 -1.67
CA PRO A 48 -11.13 -5.17 -1.37
C PRO A 48 -11.17 -4.84 0.13
N ALA A 49 -11.50 -5.82 0.98
CA ALA A 49 -11.53 -5.64 2.43
C ALA A 49 -10.12 -5.47 3.05
N LEU A 50 -9.09 -6.04 2.42
CA LEU A 50 -7.69 -5.90 2.86
C LEU A 50 -7.09 -4.53 2.53
N VAL A 51 -7.54 -3.90 1.44
CA VAL A 51 -7.02 -2.60 0.98
C VAL A 51 -7.04 -1.52 2.06
N PRO A 52 -8.16 -1.23 2.76
CA PRO A 52 -8.16 -0.22 3.81
C PRO A 52 -7.22 -0.59 4.98
N ILE A 53 -7.09 -1.87 5.31
CA ILE A 53 -6.18 -2.32 6.38
C ILE A 53 -4.75 -1.97 6.01
N PHE A 54 -4.29 -2.36 4.82
CA PHE A 54 -2.93 -2.09 4.37
C PHE A 54 -2.68 -0.61 4.08
N PHE A 55 -3.70 0.14 3.66
CA PHE A 55 -3.65 1.58 3.56
C PHE A 55 -3.29 2.23 4.91
N PHE A 56 -4.01 1.90 5.99
CA PHE A 56 -3.74 2.45 7.32
C PHE A 56 -2.42 1.96 7.91
N VAL A 57 -2.07 0.69 7.71
CA VAL A 57 -0.75 0.15 8.14
C VAL A 57 0.39 0.91 7.46
N THR A 58 0.27 1.24 6.18
CA THR A 58 1.31 1.96 5.46
C THR A 58 1.37 3.43 5.85
N LEU A 59 0.22 4.07 6.09
CA LEU A 59 0.18 5.42 6.67
C LEU A 59 0.85 5.49 8.05
N LEU A 60 0.66 4.47 8.88
CA LEU A 60 1.34 4.36 10.16
C LEU A 60 2.87 4.23 9.98
N ASP A 61 3.34 3.43 9.01
CA ASP A 61 4.78 3.34 8.70
C ASP A 61 5.36 4.66 8.16
N VAL A 62 4.59 5.41 7.36
CA VAL A 62 4.95 6.77 6.91
C VAL A 62 5.07 7.71 8.11
N LEU A 63 4.09 7.71 9.02
CA LEU A 63 4.09 8.55 10.22
C LEU A 63 5.29 8.22 11.11
N MET A 64 5.53 6.95 11.40
CA MET A 64 6.67 6.51 12.20
C MET A 64 7.99 6.90 11.53
N SER A 65 8.09 6.77 10.20
CA SER A 65 9.27 7.22 9.45
C SER A 65 9.48 8.73 9.56
N ALA A 66 8.42 9.53 9.57
CA ALA A 66 8.50 10.98 9.78
C ALA A 66 8.97 11.32 11.19
N VAL A 67 8.46 10.62 12.21
CA VAL A 67 8.85 10.79 13.62
C VAL A 67 10.33 10.41 13.84
N PHE A 68 10.79 9.30 13.28
CA PHE A 68 12.21 8.93 13.38
C PHE A 68 13.11 9.87 12.57
N MET A 69 12.60 10.44 11.47
CA MET A 69 13.33 11.43 10.68
C MET A 69 13.54 12.74 11.46
N SER A 70 12.57 13.17 12.28
CA SER A 70 12.67 14.44 13.03
C SER A 70 13.75 14.41 14.13
N SER A 71 14.05 13.22 14.65
CA SER A 71 15.05 12.99 15.70
C SER A 71 16.42 12.55 15.17
N SER A 72 16.58 12.37 13.85
CA SER A 72 17.82 11.88 13.24
C SER A 72 18.59 12.95 12.46
N SER A 73 19.92 12.88 12.51
CA SER A 73 20.84 13.79 11.82
C SER A 73 21.71 13.07 10.78
N GLY A 74 22.22 13.82 9.79
CA GLY A 74 23.16 13.32 8.78
C GLY A 74 22.61 12.19 7.91
N GLN A 75 23.42 11.14 7.72
CA GLN A 75 23.14 10.05 6.78
C GLN A 75 21.90 9.21 7.13
N ARG A 76 21.53 9.12 8.42
CA ARG A 76 20.31 8.44 8.86
C ARG A 76 19.05 9.19 8.43
N ARG A 77 19.08 10.53 8.46
CA ARG A 77 17.95 11.37 8.02
C ARG A 77 17.65 11.18 6.53
N ALA A 78 18.70 11.11 5.69
CA ALA A 78 18.54 10.86 4.26
C ALA A 78 17.88 9.50 3.98
N LYS A 79 18.30 8.45 4.69
CA LYS A 79 17.68 7.11 4.62
C LYS A 79 16.19 7.15 4.99
N HIS A 80 15.83 7.79 6.11
CA HIS A 80 14.43 7.92 6.53
C HIS A 80 13.58 8.71 5.52
N ARG A 81 14.15 9.77 4.92
CA ARG A 81 13.48 10.55 3.88
C ARG A 81 13.16 9.72 2.64
N THR A 82 14.10 8.90 2.17
CA THR A 82 13.86 8.01 1.02
C THR A 82 12.72 7.05 1.31
N VAL A 83 12.74 6.39 2.48
CA VAL A 83 11.67 5.45 2.84
C VAL A 83 10.31 6.15 2.95
N LEU A 84 10.27 7.33 3.57
CA LEU A 84 9.05 8.12 3.69
C LEU A 84 8.46 8.43 2.30
N ILE A 85 9.28 8.89 1.35
CA ILE A 85 8.83 9.18 -0.02
C ILE A 85 8.32 7.90 -0.69
N THR A 86 9.07 6.80 -0.61
CA THR A 86 8.68 5.53 -1.23
C THR A 86 7.33 5.03 -0.69
N GLN A 87 7.14 5.01 0.63
CA GLN A 87 5.88 4.55 1.23
C GLN A 87 4.70 5.47 0.90
N SER A 88 4.92 6.80 0.91
CA SER A 88 3.90 7.76 0.51
C SER A 88 3.47 7.59 -0.96
N VAL A 89 4.43 7.32 -1.86
CA VAL A 89 4.12 7.02 -3.27
C VAL A 89 3.30 5.74 -3.38
N LEU A 90 3.66 4.68 -2.65
CA LEU A 90 2.89 3.43 -2.67
C LEU A 90 1.46 3.59 -2.15
N VAL A 91 1.26 4.37 -1.08
CA VAL A 91 -0.08 4.71 -0.59
C VAL A 91 -0.86 5.49 -1.64
N GLY A 92 -0.24 6.47 -2.30
CA GLY A 92 -0.86 7.23 -3.38
C GLY A 92 -1.28 6.34 -4.56
N LEU A 93 -0.39 5.43 -4.99
CA LEU A 93 -0.68 4.48 -6.06
C LEU A 93 -1.83 3.53 -5.70
N LEU A 94 -1.83 2.99 -4.48
CA LEU A 94 -2.94 2.14 -4.00
C LEU A 94 -4.26 2.93 -4.03
N THR A 95 -4.25 4.17 -3.54
CA THR A 95 -5.46 5.01 -3.50
C THR A 95 -6.00 5.28 -4.91
N ILE A 96 -5.13 5.61 -5.86
CA ILE A 96 -5.51 5.86 -7.26
C ILE A 96 -6.05 4.59 -7.91
N ALA A 97 -5.39 3.44 -7.69
CA ALA A 97 -5.82 2.16 -8.27
C ALA A 97 -7.22 1.73 -7.82
N TRP A 98 -7.58 2.02 -6.57
CA TRP A 98 -8.86 1.62 -5.98
C TRP A 98 -9.95 2.71 -6.06
N LEU A 99 -9.63 3.89 -6.58
CA LEU A 99 -10.57 5.00 -6.77
C LEU A 99 -11.85 4.62 -7.54
N PRO A 100 -11.80 3.81 -8.63
CA PRO A 100 -12.99 3.42 -9.36
C PRO A 100 -14.00 2.63 -8.51
N LEU A 101 -13.51 1.73 -7.65
CA LEU A 101 -14.36 0.95 -6.76
C LEU A 101 -15.00 1.85 -5.69
N PHE A 102 -14.21 2.74 -5.08
CA PHE A 102 -14.73 3.70 -4.11
C PHE A 102 -15.80 4.60 -4.72
N TRP A 103 -15.61 5.03 -5.97
CA TRP A 103 -16.59 5.82 -6.71
C TRP A 103 -17.90 5.04 -6.93
N GLN A 104 -17.83 3.75 -7.28
CA GLN A 104 -19.00 2.90 -7.47
C GLN A 104 -19.80 2.73 -6.16
N VAL A 105 -19.11 2.62 -5.02
CA VAL A 105 -19.76 2.51 -3.70
C VAL A 105 -20.39 3.84 -3.26
N LEU A 106 -19.76 4.98 -3.58
CA LEU A 106 -20.25 6.31 -3.22
C LEU A 106 -21.38 6.80 -4.12
N ASN A 107 -21.37 6.40 -5.39
CA ASN A 107 -22.42 6.70 -6.37
C ASN A 107 -23.05 5.40 -6.89
N PRO A 108 -23.83 4.71 -6.05
CA PRO A 108 -24.63 3.57 -6.49
C PRO A 108 -25.77 4.15 -7.34
N GLY A 109 -25.63 4.10 -8.66
CA GLY A 109 -26.71 4.47 -9.58
C GLY A 109 -27.98 3.66 -9.34
#